data_AF-A0A7S0JPB4-F1
#
_entry.id   AF-A0A7S0JPB4-F1
#
_cell.length_a   1.000
_cell.length_b   1.000
_cell.length_c   1.000
_cell.angle_alpha   90.00
_cell.angle_beta   90.00
_cell.angle_gamma   90.00
#
_symmetry.space_group_name_H-M   'P 1'
#
loop_
_entity.id
_entity.type
_entity.pdbx_description
1 polymer ?
#
loop_
_entity_poly.entity_id
_entity_poly.type
_entity_poly.pdbx_seq_one_letter_code
_entity_poly.pdbx_strand_id
1 'polypeptide(L)'
;GLFVAIIRAVSDRRLHRRYTLFALSFIAMVIALGVAERHGLPKAWIGYTFLGATVAVYAVIGILCRTTDPGEYYVAGRRVPALYNGMAAGADWMSAASFIGLVGTLYASGYAGLAYVLGWTGGFCLVALGIAPYLRRFGQFTLGDFLGERFDSRTLRLVGAGATILVSFV
;
A
#
# COMPACT_ATOMS: atom_id res chain seq x y z
N GLY A 1 -27.43 -12.44 5.45
CA GLY A 1 -28.18 -11.47 6.28
C GLY A 1 -28.13 -10.09 5.65
N LEU A 2 -29.17 -9.28 5.87
CA LEU A 2 -29.36 -7.92 5.32
C LEU A 2 -28.12 -7.00 5.50
N PHE A 3 -27.35 -7.20 6.57
CA PHE A 3 -26.08 -6.50 6.84
C PHE A 3 -24.97 -6.81 5.82
N VAL A 4 -24.90 -8.06 5.35
CA VAL A 4 -23.97 -8.50 4.30
C VAL A 4 -24.42 -7.97 2.94
N ALA A 5 -25.72 -7.82 2.69
CA ALA A 5 -26.25 -7.23 1.46
C ALA A 5 -25.94 -5.71 1.35
N ILE A 6 -25.92 -5.00 2.49
CA ILE A 6 -25.56 -3.57 2.56
C ILE A 6 -24.06 -3.34 2.31
N ILE A 7 -23.20 -4.32 2.66
CA ILE A 7 -21.76 -4.32 2.29
C ILE A 7 -21.55 -4.75 0.83
N ARG A 8 -22.40 -5.64 0.29
CA ARG A 8 -22.30 -6.16 -1.08
C ARG A 8 -22.62 -5.14 -2.19
N ALA A 9 -23.37 -4.08 -1.89
CA ALA A 9 -23.71 -3.02 -2.84
C ALA A 9 -22.79 -1.79 -2.69
N VAL A 10 -21.49 -1.96 -2.89
CA VAL A 10 -20.60 -0.81 -3.07
C VAL A 10 -20.77 -0.31 -4.51
N SER A 11 -21.69 0.62 -4.71
CA SER A 11 -21.67 1.45 -5.92
C SER A 11 -20.37 2.24 -5.95
N ASP A 12 -19.70 2.32 -7.10
CA ASP A 12 -18.47 3.10 -7.30
C ASP A 12 -18.58 4.52 -6.71
N ARG A 13 -19.75 5.17 -6.81
CA ARG A 13 -20.00 6.49 -6.19
C ARG A 13 -19.81 6.52 -4.68
N ARG A 14 -20.21 5.49 -3.95
CA ARG A 14 -20.04 5.40 -2.50
C ARG A 14 -18.57 5.20 -2.13
N LEU A 15 -17.83 4.45 -2.96
CA LEU A 15 -16.40 4.22 -2.78
C LEU A 15 -15.58 5.48 -3.06
N HIS A 16 -15.84 6.14 -4.20
CA HIS A 16 -15.23 7.43 -4.55
C HIS A 16 -15.46 8.47 -3.44
N ARG A 17 -16.68 8.55 -2.90
CA ARG A 17 -16.99 9.46 -1.79
C ARG A 17 -16.18 9.18 -0.53
N ARG A 18 -15.96 7.91 -0.18
CA ARG A 18 -15.15 7.54 1.00
C ARG A 18 -13.67 7.90 0.83
N TYR A 19 -13.09 7.56 -0.32
CA TYR A 19 -11.68 7.91 -0.59
C TYR A 19 -11.45 9.41 -0.73
N THR A 20 -12.37 10.13 -1.37
CA THR A 20 -12.29 11.59 -1.46
C THR A 20 -12.47 12.25 -0.11
N LEU A 21 -13.41 11.79 0.72
CA LEU A 21 -13.56 12.30 2.09
C LEU A 21 -12.29 12.05 2.92
N PHE A 22 -11.68 10.86 2.81
CA PHE A 22 -10.42 10.55 3.46
C PHE A 22 -9.30 11.51 3.01
N ALA A 23 -9.13 11.69 1.69
CA ALA A 23 -8.12 12.60 1.14
C ALA A 23 -8.36 14.05 1.59
N LEU A 24 -9.60 14.53 1.56
CA LEU A 24 -9.96 15.87 2.03
C LEU A 24 -9.71 16.04 3.52
N SER A 25 -10.02 15.02 4.34
CA SER A 25 -9.76 15.06 5.78
C SER A 25 -8.26 15.13 6.09
N PHE A 26 -7.43 14.42 5.31
CA PHE A 26 -5.99 14.48 5.44
C PHE A 26 -5.43 15.85 5.01
N ILE A 27 -5.89 16.40 3.88
CA ILE A 27 -5.50 17.75 3.44
C ILE A 27 -5.91 18.80 4.48
N ALA A 28 -7.13 18.72 5.00
CA ALA A 28 -7.62 19.63 6.03
C ALA A 28 -6.78 19.53 7.31
N MET A 29 -6.39 18.32 7.72
CA MET A 29 -5.49 18.11 8.85
C MET A 29 -4.12 18.79 8.62
N VAL A 30 -3.52 18.62 7.44
CA VAL A 30 -2.24 19.25 7.10
C VAL A 30 -2.35 20.77 7.12
N ILE A 31 -3.42 21.34 6.54
CA ILE A 31 -3.66 22.79 6.55
C ILE A 31 -3.84 23.29 7.98
N ALA A 32 -4.64 22.58 8.80
CA ALA A 32 -4.85 22.94 10.20
C ALA A 32 -3.54 22.94 10.99
N LEU A 33 -2.67 21.95 10.78
CA LEU A 33 -1.34 21.90 11.39
C LEU A 33 -0.43 23.04 10.91
N GLY A 34 -0.50 23.42 9.63
CA GLY A 34 0.24 24.57 9.11
C GLY A 34 -0.26 25.92 9.64
N VAL A 35 -1.57 26.07 9.86
CA VAL A 35 -2.15 27.25 10.53
C VAL A 35 -1.71 27.28 12.00
N ALA A 36 -1.76 26.14 12.68
CA ALA A 36 -1.24 25.97 14.03
C ALA A 36 0.23 26.40 14.17
N GLU A 37 1.08 26.03 13.22
CA GLU A 37 2.48 26.48 13.18
C GLU A 37 2.59 28.00 13.14
N ARG A 38 1.78 28.67 12.31
CA ARG A 38 1.76 30.14 12.22
C ARG A 38 1.28 30.83 13.50
N HIS A 39 0.44 30.15 14.29
CA HIS A 39 0.02 30.63 15.61
C HIS A 39 1.04 30.32 16.73
N GLY A 40 2.21 29.80 16.39
CA GLY A 40 3.31 29.58 17.33
C GLY A 40 3.32 28.21 18.00
N LEU A 41 2.57 27.23 17.50
CA LEU A 41 2.67 25.87 18.03
C LEU A 41 4.09 25.30 17.80
N PRO A 42 4.73 24.74 18.84
CA PRO A 42 6.06 24.18 18.69
C PRO A 42 6.07 23.01 17.70
N LYS A 43 7.14 22.94 16.88
CA LYS A 43 7.30 21.90 15.83
C LYS A 43 7.20 20.47 16.36
N ALA A 44 7.62 20.22 17.60
CA ALA A 44 7.49 18.91 18.24
C ALA A 44 6.01 18.47 18.34
N TRP A 45 5.12 19.37 18.77
CA TRP A 45 3.69 19.07 18.89
C TRP A 45 3.02 18.82 17.54
N ILE A 46 3.45 19.53 16.50
CA ILE A 46 3.00 19.28 15.13
C ILE A 46 3.38 17.86 14.70
N GLY A 47 4.63 17.46 14.92
CA GLY A 47 5.12 16.12 14.60
C GLY A 47 4.35 15.03 15.33
N TYR A 48 4.16 15.16 16.64
CA TYR A 48 3.41 14.19 17.44
C TYR A 48 1.95 14.09 17.01
N THR A 49 1.31 15.22 16.70
CA THR A 49 -0.08 15.23 16.26
C THR A 49 -0.22 14.57 14.89
N PHE A 50 0.68 14.89 13.94
CA PHE A 50 0.66 14.30 12.61
C PHE A 50 0.86 12.78 12.66
N LEU A 51 1.88 12.32 13.39
CA LEU A 51 2.15 10.88 13.54
C LEU A 51 1.02 10.17 14.28
N GLY A 52 0.60 10.71 15.43
CA GLY A 52 -0.45 10.12 16.25
C GLY A 52 -1.78 10.02 15.51
N ALA A 53 -2.19 11.08 14.80
CA ALA A 53 -3.43 11.09 14.04
C ALA A 53 -3.41 10.09 12.87
N THR A 54 -2.31 10.04 12.10
CA THR A 54 -2.20 9.11 10.97
C THR A 54 -2.22 7.65 11.42
N VAL A 55 -1.47 7.30 12.47
CA VAL A 55 -1.48 5.95 13.07
C VAL A 55 -2.87 5.61 13.63
N ALA A 56 -3.50 6.52 14.37
CA ALA A 56 -4.82 6.30 14.94
C ALA A 56 -5.88 6.04 13.85
N VAL A 57 -5.84 6.81 12.76
CA VAL A 57 -6.74 6.62 11.62
C VAL A 57 -6.55 5.23 11.00
N TYR A 58 -5.31 4.79 10.76
CA TYR A 58 -5.06 3.44 10.23
C TYR A 58 -5.52 2.35 11.20
N ALA A 59 -5.27 2.50 12.50
CA ALA A 59 -5.72 1.55 13.51
C ALA A 59 -7.25 1.44 13.55
N VAL A 60 -7.96 2.58 13.53
CA VAL A 60 -9.43 2.63 13.48
C VAL A 60 -9.96 1.95 12.22
N ILE A 61 -9.38 2.25 11.04
CA ILE A 61 -9.76 1.58 9.79
C ILE A 61 -9.53 0.07 9.90
N GLY A 62 -8.41 -0.37 10.46
CA GLY A 62 -8.10 -1.79 10.66
C GLY A 62 -9.11 -2.50 11.56
N ILE A 63 -9.52 -1.88 12.66
CA ILE A 63 -10.53 -2.43 13.58
C ILE A 63 -11.91 -2.51 12.91
N LEU A 64 -12.31 -1.46 12.18
CA LEU A 64 -13.60 -1.39 11.50
C LEU A 64 -13.70 -2.36 10.30
N CYS A 65 -12.59 -2.61 9.61
CA CYS A 65 -12.51 -3.47 8.43
C CYS A 65 -12.12 -4.92 8.73
N ARG A 66 -12.04 -5.32 10.00
CA ARG A 66 -11.64 -6.69 10.39
C ARG A 66 -12.52 -7.76 9.73
N THR A 67 -11.89 -8.80 9.22
CA THR A 67 -12.56 -9.94 8.55
C THR A 67 -11.78 -11.22 8.78
N THR A 68 -12.49 -12.36 8.80
CA THR A 68 -11.91 -13.71 8.88
C THR A 68 -12.00 -14.47 7.57
N ASP A 69 -12.67 -13.92 6.55
CA ASP A 69 -12.77 -14.53 5.23
C ASP A 69 -11.49 -14.25 4.43
N PRO A 70 -10.73 -15.27 3.97
CA PRO A 70 -9.51 -15.07 3.19
C PRO A 70 -9.73 -14.26 1.90
N GLY A 71 -10.87 -14.43 1.24
CA GLY A 71 -11.19 -13.67 0.02
C GLY A 71 -11.38 -12.19 0.30
N GLU A 72 -11.88 -11.86 1.48
CA GLU A 72 -12.00 -10.46 1.95
C GLU A 72 -10.67 -9.92 2.46
N TYR A 73 -9.90 -10.75 3.16
CA TYR A 73 -8.64 -10.36 3.77
C TYR A 73 -7.54 -10.07 2.73
N TYR A 74 -7.35 -10.96 1.75
CA TYR A 74 -6.25 -10.86 0.79
C TYR A 74 -6.57 -10.01 -0.44
N VAL A 75 -7.83 -10.01 -0.90
CA VAL A 75 -8.20 -9.35 -2.16
C VAL A 75 -9.42 -8.43 -2.05
N ALA A 76 -9.89 -8.14 -0.84
CA ALA A 76 -11.06 -7.30 -0.60
C ALA A 76 -12.31 -7.72 -1.40
N GLY A 77 -12.48 -9.04 -1.60
CA GLY A 77 -13.54 -9.62 -2.42
C GLY A 77 -13.46 -9.24 -3.91
N ARG A 78 -12.30 -8.75 -4.39
CA ARG A 78 -12.07 -8.22 -5.75
C ARG A 78 -13.01 -7.07 -6.15
N ARG A 79 -13.49 -6.31 -5.16
CA ARG A 79 -14.45 -5.21 -5.36
C ARG A 79 -13.81 -3.85 -5.58
N VAL A 80 -12.52 -3.72 -5.30
CA VAL A 80 -11.79 -2.44 -5.42
C VAL A 80 -11.47 -2.19 -6.90
N PRO A 81 -11.88 -1.04 -7.47
CA PRO A 81 -11.57 -0.67 -8.85
C PRO A 81 -10.06 -0.60 -9.13
N ALA A 82 -9.69 -0.82 -10.39
CA ALA A 82 -8.28 -0.87 -10.82
C ALA A 82 -7.48 0.37 -10.45
N LEU A 83 -8.07 1.57 -10.54
CA LEU A 83 -7.40 2.82 -10.18
C LEU A 83 -6.97 2.85 -8.71
N TYR A 84 -7.86 2.44 -7.79
CA TYR A 84 -7.57 2.41 -6.36
C TYR A 84 -6.52 1.36 -6.00
N ASN A 85 -6.58 0.19 -6.63
CA ASN A 85 -5.53 -0.82 -6.48
C ASN A 85 -4.18 -0.34 -7.04
N GLY A 86 -4.18 0.41 -8.14
CA GLY A 86 -2.97 1.00 -8.71
C GLY A 86 -2.35 2.05 -7.77
N MET A 87 -3.18 2.95 -7.21
CA MET A 87 -2.72 3.91 -6.20
C MET A 87 -2.18 3.22 -4.95
N ALA A 88 -2.85 2.18 -4.46
CA ALA A 88 -2.38 1.41 -3.31
C ALA A 88 -1.03 0.73 -3.59
N ALA A 89 -0.88 0.07 -4.75
CA ALA A 89 0.38 -0.55 -5.14
C ALA A 89 1.51 0.48 -5.31
N GLY A 90 1.21 1.66 -5.87
CA GLY A 90 2.18 2.75 -5.99
C GLY A 90 2.59 3.34 -4.64
N ALA A 91 1.65 3.46 -3.69
CA ALA A 91 1.94 3.89 -2.33
C ALA A 91 2.80 2.86 -1.57
N ASP A 92 2.50 1.57 -1.71
CA ASP A 92 3.26 0.48 -1.08
C ASP A 92 4.68 0.34 -1.66
N TRP A 93 4.83 0.61 -2.97
CA TRP A 93 6.13 0.72 -3.62
C TRP A 93 6.98 1.89 -3.06
N MET A 94 6.33 2.93 -2.52
CA MET A 94 7.00 4.10 -1.94
C MET A 94 7.17 3.97 -0.43
N SER A 95 8.34 3.52 0.00
CA SER A 95 8.71 3.45 1.42
C SER A 95 9.58 4.64 1.88
N ALA A 96 9.70 4.83 3.20
CA ALA A 96 10.63 5.81 3.78
C ALA A 96 12.09 5.51 3.41
N ALA A 97 12.45 4.22 3.34
CA ALA A 97 13.78 3.77 2.90
C ALA A 97 14.05 4.19 1.45
N SER A 98 13.05 4.06 0.58
CA SER A 98 13.14 4.52 -0.82
C SER A 98 13.36 6.02 -0.93
N PHE A 99 12.66 6.81 -0.12
CA PHE A 99 12.78 8.27 -0.16
C PHE A 99 14.19 8.74 0.27
N ILE A 100 14.68 8.24 1.40
CA ILE A 100 16.01 8.57 1.91
C ILE A 100 17.09 7.97 1.00
N GLY A 101 16.88 6.74 0.51
CA GLY A 101 17.79 6.05 -0.40
C GLY A 101 17.98 6.81 -1.70
N LEU A 102 16.89 7.29 -2.33
CA LEU A 102 16.97 8.12 -3.53
C LEU A 102 17.81 9.37 -3.28
N VAL A 103 17.53 10.11 -2.20
CA VAL A 103 18.27 11.33 -1.86
C VAL A 103 19.75 11.01 -1.64
N GLY A 104 20.07 9.96 -0.88
CA GLY A 104 21.43 9.53 -0.61
C GLY A 104 22.19 9.12 -1.87
N THR A 105 21.56 8.34 -2.75
CA THR A 105 22.16 7.92 -4.02
C THR A 105 22.42 9.12 -4.93
N LEU A 106 21.46 10.03 -5.09
CA LEU A 106 21.66 11.22 -5.92
C LEU A 106 22.70 12.16 -5.32
N TYR A 107 22.75 12.30 -4.00
CA TYR A 107 23.77 13.09 -3.32
C TYR A 107 25.18 12.54 -3.60
N ALA A 108 25.35 11.22 -3.53
CA ALA A 108 26.66 10.58 -3.70
C ALA A 108 27.10 10.45 -5.17
N SER A 109 26.18 10.18 -6.09
CA SER A 109 26.48 9.82 -7.49
C SER A 109 26.01 10.85 -8.52
N GLY A 110 25.36 11.93 -8.08
CA GLY A 110 24.86 12.99 -8.94
C GLY A 110 23.93 12.46 -10.03
N TYR A 111 24.13 12.94 -11.25
CA TYR A 111 23.32 12.56 -12.42
C TYR A 111 23.36 11.05 -12.72
N ALA A 112 24.48 10.37 -12.45
CA ALA A 112 24.60 8.93 -12.71
C ALA A 112 23.63 8.10 -11.84
N GLY A 113 23.25 8.60 -10.66
CA GLY A 113 22.26 7.98 -9.78
C GLY A 113 20.85 7.89 -10.39
N LEU A 114 20.54 8.72 -11.40
CA LEU A 114 19.26 8.64 -12.10
C LEU A 114 19.07 7.32 -12.85
N ALA A 115 20.16 6.69 -13.31
CA ALA A 115 20.08 5.37 -13.94
C ALA A 115 19.56 4.31 -12.95
N TYR A 116 19.97 4.38 -11.68
CA TYR A 116 19.46 3.52 -10.62
C TYR A 116 17.96 3.78 -10.36
N VAL A 117 17.55 5.05 -10.25
CA VAL A 117 16.15 5.43 -10.04
C VAL A 117 15.25 4.96 -11.19
N LEU A 118 15.70 5.16 -12.44
CA LEU A 118 15.00 4.71 -13.63
C LEU A 118 14.91 3.19 -13.71
N GLY A 119 16.01 2.48 -13.44
CA GLY A 119 16.03 1.02 -13.44
C GLY A 119 15.11 0.41 -12.39
N TRP A 120 15.14 0.96 -11.17
CA TRP A 120 14.28 0.52 -10.07
C TRP A 120 12.80 0.78 -10.34
N THR A 121 12.44 2.00 -10.75
CA THR A 121 11.04 2.37 -11.09
C THR A 121 10.55 1.61 -12.32
N GLY A 122 11.40 1.51 -13.35
CA GLY A 122 11.12 0.76 -14.57
C GLY A 122 10.90 -0.71 -14.28
N GLY A 123 11.73 -1.32 -13.42
CA GLY A 123 11.57 -2.71 -12.97
C GLY A 123 10.23 -2.95 -12.28
N PHE A 124 9.80 -2.05 -11.39
CA PHE A 124 8.48 -2.12 -10.77
C PHE A 124 7.36 -2.08 -11.82
N CYS A 125 7.42 -1.16 -12.79
CA CYS A 125 6.47 -1.09 -13.89
C CYS A 125 6.45 -2.38 -14.74
N LEU A 126 7.62 -2.94 -15.05
CA LEU A 126 7.73 -4.19 -15.82
C LEU A 126 7.10 -5.37 -15.08
N VAL A 127 7.31 -5.49 -13.77
CA VAL A 127 6.66 -6.53 -12.95
C VAL A 127 5.15 -6.29 -12.86
N ALA A 128 4.73 -5.04 -12.64
CA ALA A 128 3.31 -4.68 -12.51
C ALA A 128 2.52 -4.94 -13.81
N LEU A 129 3.12 -4.67 -14.98
CA LEU A 129 2.48 -4.87 -16.27
C LEU A 129 2.67 -6.30 -16.81
N GLY A 130 3.85 -6.87 -16.59
CA GLY A 130 4.27 -8.15 -17.17
C GLY A 130 3.91 -9.36 -16.33
N ILE A 131 4.01 -9.29 -14.99
CA ILE A 131 3.84 -10.46 -14.09
C ILE A 131 2.49 -10.42 -13.37
N ALA A 132 2.08 -9.24 -12.87
CA ALA A 132 0.86 -9.14 -12.07
C ALA A 132 -0.42 -9.64 -12.76
N PRO A 133 -0.63 -9.46 -14.09
CA PRO A 133 -1.81 -10.01 -14.75
C PRO A 133 -1.85 -11.55 -14.72
N TYR A 134 -0.70 -12.22 -14.85
CA TYR A 134 -0.63 -13.69 -14.80
C TYR A 134 -0.94 -14.21 -13.40
N LEU A 135 -0.34 -13.60 -12.37
CA LEU A 135 -0.60 -13.97 -10.98
C LEU A 135 -2.09 -13.78 -10.63
N ARG A 136 -2.71 -12.68 -11.09
CA ARG A 136 -4.15 -12.42 -10.89
C ARG A 136 -5.05 -13.45 -11.56
N ARG A 137 -4.66 -13.99 -12.72
CA ARG A 137 -5.39 -15.07 -13.43
C ARG A 137 -5.22 -16.42 -12.77
N PHE A 138 -4.06 -16.67 -12.14
CA PHE A 138 -3.77 -17.92 -11.45
C PHE A 138 -4.57 -18.08 -10.14
N GLY A 139 -4.95 -16.97 -9.50
CA GLY A 139 -5.97 -16.96 -8.45
C GLY A 139 -5.50 -17.26 -7.03
N GLN A 140 -4.21 -17.58 -6.84
CA GLN A 140 -3.61 -17.76 -5.52
C GLN A 140 -3.39 -16.42 -4.80
N PHE A 141 -3.35 -16.46 -3.46
CA PHE A 141 -3.23 -15.26 -2.62
C PHE A 141 -1.79 -14.81 -2.37
N THR A 142 -0.83 -15.75 -2.37
CA THR A 142 0.58 -15.44 -2.10
C THR A 142 1.48 -15.95 -3.23
N LEU A 143 2.67 -15.35 -3.36
CA LEU A 143 3.66 -15.81 -4.33
C LEU A 143 4.18 -17.21 -3.99
N GLY A 144 4.30 -17.54 -2.70
CA GLY A 144 4.66 -18.88 -2.25
C GLY A 144 3.65 -19.93 -2.71
N ASP A 145 2.35 -19.67 -2.53
CA ASP A 145 1.29 -20.58 -2.98
C ASP A 145 1.27 -20.72 -4.50
N PHE A 146 1.50 -19.62 -5.23
CA PHE A 146 1.67 -19.66 -6.67
C PHE A 146 2.79 -20.61 -7.08
N LEU A 147 3.98 -20.51 -6.47
CA LEU A 147 5.11 -21.38 -6.79
C LEU A 147 4.84 -22.83 -6.39
N GLY A 148 4.21 -23.06 -5.23
CA GLY A 148 3.84 -24.39 -4.76
C GLY A 148 2.89 -25.10 -5.72
N GLU A 149 1.85 -24.41 -6.15
CA GLU A 149 0.82 -24.95 -7.04
C GLU A 149 1.33 -25.10 -8.48
N ARG A 150 2.09 -24.11 -8.98
CA ARG A 150 2.58 -24.12 -10.37
C ARG A 150 3.55 -25.27 -10.66
N PHE A 151 4.31 -25.68 -9.66
CA PHE A 151 5.36 -26.70 -9.76
C PHE A 151 5.06 -27.96 -8.94
N ASP A 152 3.88 -28.07 -8.35
CA ASP A 152 3.47 -29.17 -7.45
C ASP A 152 4.54 -29.50 -6.39
N SER A 153 5.10 -28.46 -5.76
CA SER A 153 6.26 -28.59 -4.87
C SER A 153 6.10 -27.83 -3.56
N ARG A 154 5.98 -28.59 -2.47
CA ARG A 154 5.96 -28.05 -1.10
C ARG A 154 7.25 -27.30 -0.76
N THR A 155 8.39 -27.75 -1.28
CA THR A 155 9.68 -27.08 -1.06
C THR A 155 9.69 -25.69 -1.68
N LEU A 156 9.22 -25.54 -2.92
CA LEU A 156 9.15 -24.23 -3.57
C LEU A 156 8.19 -23.28 -2.85
N ARG A 157 7.07 -23.80 -2.32
CA ARG A 157 6.16 -23.00 -1.48
C ARG A 157 6.86 -22.44 -0.25
N LEU A 158 7.62 -23.29 0.46
CA LEU A 158 8.37 -22.89 1.66
C LEU A 158 9.49 -21.91 1.33
N VAL A 159 10.21 -22.12 0.23
CA VAL A 159 11.24 -21.18 -0.24
C VAL A 159 10.62 -19.83 -0.59
N GLY A 160 9.49 -19.80 -1.29
CA GLY A 160 8.77 -18.56 -1.60
C GLY A 160 8.27 -17.83 -0.35
N ALA A 161 7.72 -18.55 0.62
CA ALA A 161 7.34 -18.00 1.91
C ALA A 161 8.55 -17.45 2.68
N GLY A 162 9.65 -18.21 2.74
CA GLY A 162 10.90 -17.80 3.38
C GLY A 162 11.51 -16.56 2.73
N ALA A 163 11.52 -16.48 1.40
CA ALA A 163 11.98 -15.30 0.67
C ALA A 163 11.13 -14.07 0.99
N THR A 164 9.80 -14.23 1.07
CA THR A 164 8.88 -13.13 1.43
C THR A 164 9.15 -12.62 2.85
N ILE A 165 9.40 -13.54 3.80
CA ILE A 165 9.76 -13.20 5.18
C ILE A 165 11.11 -12.47 5.22
N LEU A 166 12.13 -13.00 4.55
CA LEU A 166 13.47 -12.40 4.53
C LEU A 166 13.45 -10.97 4.00
N VAL A 167 12.76 -10.72 2.89
CA VAL A 167 12.63 -9.37 2.31
C VAL A 167 11.91 -8.40 3.24
N SER A 168 11.04 -8.88 4.13
CA SER A 168 10.35 -8.01 5.10
C SER A 168 11.26 -7.45 6.20
N PHE A 169 12.48 -7.99 6.35
CA PHE A 169 13.48 -7.54 7.33
C PHE A 169 14.63 -6.73 6.71
N VAL A 170 14.63 -6.54 5.38
CA VAL A 170 15.63 -5.78 4.63
C VAL A 170 15.09 -4.39 4.32
#